data_AF-H1L0K4-F1
#
_entry.id   AF-H1L0K4-F1
#
_cell.length_a   1.000
_cell.length_b   1.000
_cell.length_c   1.000
_cell.angle_alpha   90.00
_cell.angle_beta   90.00
_cell.angle_gamma   90.00
#
_symmetry.space_group_name_H-M   'P 1'
#
loop_
_entity.id
_entity.type
_entity.pdbx_description
1 polymer ?
#
loop_
_entity_poly.entity_id
_entity_poly.type
_entity_poly.pdbx_seq_one_letter_code
_entity_poly.pdbx_strand_id
1 'polypeptide(L)'
;MEFSEWTKEKRNLNNFEELKEDILKNFEEEGLEGEKIVVMLSGGKDSSTSLALVKDLGLNVHLCVHFVHKWSWELAKNEAERIAKRFNVPILFHDITDEIRRRTIGAKGSSICRICKNIMKDKVVDIAREHNARIIMTGDTALEKISGPIMDYLREKYGEVNYKKMELTPVPKKYKMMFFRPLIRLSHDDVLKLKDYYGIDIKKVHEVGDKIGFWREGCPMQYCDEDATITEELLDELYELNKKITGIAREHGFRASIRLPSKRIMIVPKKKEYVDIIKNNLNIKSNL
;
A
#
# COMPACT_ATOMS: atom_id res chain seq x y z
N MET A 1 -23.25 7.97 2.51
CA MET A 1 -23.00 6.77 1.67
C MET A 1 -23.02 5.55 2.57
N GLU A 2 -23.82 4.54 2.24
CA GLU A 2 -23.93 3.29 3.01
C GLU A 2 -22.79 2.30 2.68
N PHE A 3 -22.26 1.63 3.71
CA PHE A 3 -21.26 0.59 3.55
C PHE A 3 -21.88 -0.78 3.32
N SER A 4 -21.04 -1.72 2.85
CA SER A 4 -21.44 -3.12 2.64
C SER A 4 -21.86 -3.81 3.95
N GLU A 5 -22.74 -4.80 3.85
CA GLU A 5 -23.13 -5.64 4.99
C GLU A 5 -21.93 -6.25 5.71
N TRP A 6 -20.88 -6.61 4.97
CA TRP A 6 -19.64 -7.09 5.58
C TRP A 6 -19.03 -6.06 6.54
N THR A 7 -18.93 -4.78 6.13
CA THR A 7 -18.37 -3.71 6.98
C THR A 7 -19.28 -3.45 8.18
N LYS A 8 -20.60 -3.46 7.97
CA LYS A 8 -21.58 -3.31 9.06
C LYS A 8 -21.44 -4.39 10.12
N GLU A 9 -21.51 -5.65 9.70
CA GLU A 9 -21.50 -6.80 10.62
C GLU A 9 -20.12 -7.07 11.24
N LYS A 10 -19.04 -6.95 10.45
CA LYS A 10 -17.70 -7.34 10.92
C LYS A 10 -16.93 -6.21 11.58
N ARG A 11 -17.32 -4.95 11.34
CA ARG A 11 -16.57 -3.77 11.77
C ARG A 11 -17.44 -2.70 12.45
N ASN A 12 -18.72 -2.99 12.65
CA ASN A 12 -19.69 -2.14 13.35
C ASN A 12 -19.64 -0.69 12.85
N LEU A 13 -19.75 -0.53 11.53
CA LEU A 13 -19.67 0.76 10.86
C LEU A 13 -20.71 0.82 9.75
N ASN A 14 -21.72 1.67 9.92
CA ASN A 14 -22.91 1.67 9.06
C ASN A 14 -22.69 2.43 7.76
N ASN A 15 -22.16 3.64 7.90
CA ASN A 15 -22.09 4.58 6.81
C ASN A 15 -20.89 5.52 6.94
N PHE A 16 -20.71 6.31 5.89
CA PHE A 16 -19.56 7.17 5.76
C PHE A 16 -19.53 8.33 6.77
N GLU A 17 -20.67 8.88 7.16
CA GLU A 17 -20.70 9.96 8.15
C GLU A 17 -20.31 9.43 9.54
N GLU A 18 -20.77 8.23 9.91
CA GLU A 18 -20.33 7.57 11.15
C GLU A 18 -18.81 7.36 11.17
N LEU A 19 -18.19 7.00 10.04
CA LEU A 19 -16.73 6.87 9.96
C LEU A 19 -16.03 8.20 10.25
N LYS A 20 -16.54 9.29 9.67
CA LYS A 20 -15.98 10.63 9.86
C LYS A 20 -16.10 11.08 11.31
N GLU A 21 -17.27 10.92 11.90
CA GLU A 21 -17.56 11.24 13.30
C GLU A 21 -16.66 10.44 14.26
N ASP A 22 -16.57 9.12 14.07
CA ASP A 22 -15.71 8.25 14.87
C ASP A 22 -14.24 8.69 14.78
N ILE A 23 -13.73 9.03 13.58
CA ILE A 23 -12.35 9.50 13.40
C ILE A 23 -12.13 10.81 14.15
N LEU A 24 -12.97 11.81 13.95
CA LEU A 24 -12.80 13.13 14.58
C LEU A 24 -12.85 13.02 16.11
N LYS A 25 -13.79 12.23 16.63
CA LYS A 25 -13.89 11.95 18.06
C LYS A 25 -12.65 11.25 18.61
N ASN A 26 -12.03 10.34 17.85
CA ASN A 26 -10.78 9.72 18.27
C ASN A 26 -9.61 10.72 18.34
N PHE A 27 -9.55 11.68 17.42
CA PHE A 27 -8.56 12.74 17.46
C PHE A 27 -8.78 13.66 18.65
N GLU A 28 -10.04 14.01 18.95
CA GLU A 28 -10.43 14.80 20.12
C GLU A 28 -10.05 14.13 21.44
N GLU A 29 -10.46 12.87 21.63
CA GLU A 29 -10.19 12.15 22.87
C GLU A 29 -8.68 11.95 23.15
N GLU A 30 -7.86 11.87 22.10
CA GLU A 30 -6.41 11.71 22.23
C GLU A 30 -5.65 13.08 22.21
N GLY A 31 -6.38 14.20 22.05
CA GLY A 31 -5.81 15.56 22.01
C GLY A 31 -4.87 15.78 20.82
N LEU A 32 -5.33 15.44 19.62
CA LEU A 32 -4.56 15.36 18.38
C LEU A 32 -5.13 16.16 17.20
N GLU A 33 -6.22 16.91 17.37
CA GLU A 33 -6.99 17.56 16.30
C GLU A 33 -6.16 18.53 15.44
N GLY A 34 -5.22 19.25 16.06
CA GLY A 34 -4.31 20.18 15.39
C GLY A 34 -2.94 19.59 15.01
N GLU A 35 -2.69 18.33 15.38
CA GLU A 35 -1.35 17.75 15.30
C GLU A 35 -0.97 17.35 13.87
N LYS A 36 0.31 17.50 13.56
CA LYS A 36 0.83 17.21 12.22
C LYS A 36 0.77 15.70 11.92
N ILE A 37 0.28 15.40 10.73
CA ILE A 37 0.21 14.05 10.16
C ILE A 37 1.26 13.92 9.04
N VAL A 38 2.13 12.93 9.16
CA VAL A 38 2.99 12.47 8.05
C VAL A 38 2.36 11.26 7.38
N VAL A 39 2.17 11.31 6.07
CA VAL A 39 1.45 10.31 5.30
C VAL A 39 2.41 9.44 4.50
N MET A 40 2.32 8.12 4.64
CA MET A 40 2.96 7.19 3.71
C MET A 40 2.12 7.07 2.42
N LEU A 41 2.46 7.85 1.39
CA LEU A 41 1.72 7.90 0.13
C LEU A 41 2.38 7.03 -0.94
N SER A 42 1.81 5.84 -1.21
CA SER A 42 2.37 4.90 -2.19
C SER A 42 2.00 5.18 -3.65
N GLY A 43 1.08 6.12 -3.92
CA GLY A 43 0.51 6.35 -5.26
C GLY A 43 -0.53 5.32 -5.69
N GLY A 44 -0.85 4.34 -4.84
CA GLY A 44 -1.92 3.39 -5.06
C GLY A 44 -3.29 3.93 -4.64
N LYS A 45 -4.37 3.19 -4.99
CA LYS A 45 -5.74 3.58 -4.66
C LYS A 45 -5.98 3.79 -3.16
N ASP A 46 -5.49 2.89 -2.30
CA ASP A 46 -5.84 2.89 -0.88
C ASP A 46 -5.20 4.08 -0.15
N SER A 47 -3.90 4.33 -0.39
CA SER A 47 -3.21 5.49 0.20
C SER A 47 -3.73 6.82 -0.35
N SER A 48 -4.11 6.87 -1.63
CA SER A 48 -4.70 8.05 -2.25
C SER A 48 -6.11 8.36 -1.71
N THR A 49 -6.96 7.34 -1.57
CA THR A 49 -8.29 7.47 -0.95
C THR A 49 -8.18 7.85 0.53
N SER A 50 -7.19 7.32 1.24
CA SER A 50 -6.92 7.71 2.63
C SER A 50 -6.55 9.18 2.73
N LEU A 51 -5.68 9.68 1.85
CA LEU A 51 -5.34 11.10 1.82
C LEU A 51 -6.57 11.96 1.53
N ALA A 52 -7.40 11.57 0.55
CA ALA A 52 -8.63 12.28 0.23
C ALA A 52 -9.56 12.39 1.44
N LEU A 53 -9.79 11.28 2.15
CA LEU A 53 -10.60 11.25 3.37
C LEU A 53 -10.07 12.20 4.44
N VAL A 54 -8.78 12.16 4.70
CA VAL A 54 -8.18 12.95 5.78
C VAL A 54 -8.16 14.45 5.45
N LYS A 55 -8.06 14.80 4.16
CA LYS A 55 -8.22 16.20 3.71
C LYS A 55 -9.67 16.68 3.81
N ASP A 56 -10.65 15.82 3.50
CA ASP A 56 -12.07 16.11 3.65
C ASP A 56 -12.47 16.32 5.12
N LEU A 57 -11.82 15.61 6.03
CA LEU A 57 -11.97 15.80 7.48
C LEU A 57 -11.31 17.09 8.03
N GLY A 58 -10.60 17.85 7.20
CA GLY A 58 -9.91 19.07 7.64
C GLY A 58 -8.69 18.82 8.54
N LEU A 59 -8.18 17.60 8.62
CA LEU A 59 -7.05 17.25 9.47
C LEU A 59 -5.71 17.78 8.91
N ASN A 60 -4.76 18.04 9.81
CA ASN A 60 -3.48 18.66 9.50
C ASN A 60 -2.47 17.70 8.83
N VAL A 61 -2.70 17.43 7.54
CA VAL A 61 -1.74 16.69 6.71
C VAL A 61 -0.55 17.59 6.37
N HIS A 62 0.56 17.35 7.05
CA HIS A 62 1.78 18.17 6.98
C HIS A 62 2.68 17.77 5.81
N LEU A 63 2.89 16.47 5.59
CA LEU A 63 3.83 15.95 4.59
C LEU A 63 3.40 14.58 4.08
N CYS A 64 3.45 14.38 2.76
CA CYS A 64 3.45 13.05 2.16
C CYS A 64 4.89 12.55 2.00
N VAL A 65 5.11 11.26 2.26
CA VAL A 65 6.38 10.57 2.04
C VAL A 65 6.13 9.42 1.10
N HIS A 66 6.84 9.41 -0.01
CA HIS A 66 6.86 8.31 -0.97
C HIS A 66 8.26 7.69 -0.98
N PHE A 67 8.34 6.39 -0.70
CA PHE A 67 9.59 5.66 -0.72
C PHE A 67 9.89 5.17 -2.13
N VAL A 68 11.04 5.56 -2.65
CA VAL A 68 11.54 5.10 -3.95
C VAL A 68 12.71 4.15 -3.74
N HIS A 69 12.93 3.29 -4.73
CA HIS A 69 14.15 2.51 -4.83
C HIS A 69 14.42 2.16 -6.29
N LYS A 70 15.64 1.72 -6.61
CA LYS A 70 16.09 1.33 -7.97
C LYS A 70 15.08 0.47 -8.73
N TRP A 71 14.47 -0.51 -8.06
CA TRP A 71 13.49 -1.43 -8.65
C TRP A 71 12.02 -0.99 -8.58
N SER A 72 11.71 0.25 -8.20
CA SER A 72 10.32 0.73 -8.07
C SER A 72 9.78 1.26 -9.40
N TRP A 73 8.45 1.26 -9.57
CA TRP A 73 7.84 1.79 -10.78
C TRP A 73 7.77 3.32 -10.77
N GLU A 74 8.28 3.97 -11.81
CA GLU A 74 8.14 5.43 -11.97
C GLU A 74 6.68 5.86 -12.00
N LEU A 75 5.78 5.01 -12.51
CA LEU A 75 4.34 5.30 -12.51
C LEU A 75 3.79 5.50 -11.10
N ALA A 76 4.21 4.70 -10.12
CA ALA A 76 3.74 4.82 -8.73
C ALA A 76 4.19 6.15 -8.11
N LYS A 77 5.44 6.55 -8.38
CA LYS A 77 6.00 7.84 -7.96
C LYS A 77 5.22 9.01 -8.59
N ASN A 78 4.97 8.96 -9.89
CA ASN A 78 4.21 9.99 -10.62
C ASN A 78 2.77 10.12 -10.11
N GLU A 79 2.12 9.00 -9.80
CA GLU A 79 0.77 9.01 -9.23
C GLU A 79 0.76 9.57 -7.79
N ALA A 80 1.77 9.23 -6.97
CA ALA A 80 1.92 9.83 -5.65
C ALA A 80 2.11 11.35 -5.73
N GLU A 81 2.97 11.83 -6.64
CA GLU A 81 3.18 13.25 -6.88
C GLU A 81 1.88 13.96 -7.30
N ARG A 82 1.18 13.38 -8.29
CA ARG A 82 -0.07 13.93 -8.83
C ARG A 82 -1.14 14.04 -7.75
N ILE A 83 -1.27 13.01 -6.90
CA ILE A 83 -2.24 12.97 -5.81
C ILE A 83 -1.88 13.98 -4.71
N ALA A 84 -0.61 14.06 -4.29
CA ALA A 84 -0.17 15.05 -3.32
C ALA A 84 -0.42 16.49 -3.81
N LYS A 85 -0.10 16.77 -5.09
CA LYS A 85 -0.36 18.05 -5.74
C LYS A 85 -1.85 18.39 -5.79
N ARG A 86 -2.71 17.42 -6.13
CA ARG A 86 -4.17 17.59 -6.15
C ARG A 86 -4.71 18.08 -4.79
N PHE A 87 -4.15 17.58 -3.70
CA PHE A 87 -4.57 17.93 -2.34
C PHE A 87 -3.75 19.05 -1.69
N ASN A 88 -2.86 19.68 -2.46
CA ASN A 88 -1.95 20.74 -2.00
C ASN A 88 -1.15 20.33 -0.76
N VAL A 89 -0.56 19.13 -0.78
CA VAL A 89 0.30 18.62 0.28
C VAL A 89 1.73 18.46 -0.27
N PRO A 90 2.76 18.96 0.44
CA PRO A 90 4.15 18.70 0.07
C PRO A 90 4.44 17.20 0.04
N ILE A 91 5.30 16.77 -0.88
CA ILE A 91 5.73 15.37 -0.98
C ILE A 91 7.26 15.26 -0.95
N LEU A 92 7.75 14.35 -0.10
CA LEU A 92 9.14 13.94 -0.03
C LEU A 92 9.30 12.58 -0.70
N PHE A 93 10.22 12.50 -1.67
CA PHE A 93 10.68 11.24 -2.24
C PHE A 93 11.93 10.78 -1.50
N HIS A 94 11.83 9.68 -0.76
CA HIS A 94 12.94 9.15 0.03
C HIS A 94 13.46 7.85 -0.59
N ASP A 95 14.72 7.85 -1.05
CA ASP A 95 15.36 6.68 -1.62
C ASP A 95 15.83 5.71 -0.52
N ILE A 96 15.42 4.45 -0.61
CA ILE A 96 15.78 3.37 0.32
C ILE A 96 16.54 2.24 -0.37
N THR A 97 17.12 2.47 -1.55
CA THR A 97 17.82 1.46 -2.35
C THR A 97 18.93 0.79 -1.55
N ASP A 98 19.77 1.56 -0.85
CA ASP A 98 20.91 1.03 -0.11
C ASP A 98 20.49 0.26 1.16
N GLU A 99 19.45 0.70 1.86
CA GLU A 99 18.86 -0.06 2.97
C GLU A 99 18.24 -1.37 2.49
N ILE A 100 17.55 -1.36 1.36
CA ILE A 100 17.00 -2.59 0.76
C ILE A 100 18.17 -3.53 0.44
N ARG A 101 19.15 -3.08 -0.35
CA ARG A 101 20.33 -3.87 -0.72
C ARG A 101 20.98 -4.53 0.49
N ARG A 102 21.27 -3.74 1.53
CA ARG A 102 21.92 -4.25 2.76
C ARG A 102 21.09 -5.26 3.54
N ARG A 103 19.75 -5.16 3.53
CA ARG A 103 18.89 -6.00 4.38
C ARG A 103 18.22 -7.16 3.65
N THR A 104 18.18 -7.14 2.32
CA THR A 104 17.51 -8.18 1.52
C THR A 104 18.46 -9.16 0.86
N ILE A 105 19.69 -8.75 0.50
CA ILE A 105 20.66 -9.67 -0.11
C ILE A 105 20.94 -10.84 0.83
N GLY A 106 20.87 -12.06 0.28
CA GLY A 106 21.01 -13.31 1.02
C GLY A 106 19.74 -13.78 1.75
N ALA A 107 18.69 -12.96 1.83
CA ALA A 107 17.41 -13.39 2.38
C ALA A 107 16.58 -14.18 1.36
N LYS A 108 15.57 -14.90 1.84
CA LYS A 108 14.58 -15.58 0.99
C LYS A 108 13.64 -14.59 0.31
N GLY A 109 13.28 -14.86 -0.95
CA GLY A 109 12.37 -14.05 -1.77
C GLY A 109 11.05 -13.72 -1.08
N SER A 110 10.47 -14.69 -0.36
CA SER A 110 9.25 -14.52 0.46
C SER A 110 9.34 -13.39 1.51
N SER A 111 10.54 -12.95 1.89
CA SER A 111 10.76 -11.94 2.93
C SER A 111 10.89 -10.51 2.42
N ILE A 112 11.09 -10.28 1.11
CA ILE A 112 11.47 -8.96 0.57
C ILE A 112 10.48 -7.85 0.91
N CYS A 113 9.18 -8.08 0.67
CA CYS A 113 8.13 -7.08 0.95
C CYS A 113 8.01 -6.77 2.44
N ARG A 114 8.23 -7.77 3.30
CA ARG A 114 8.22 -7.60 4.76
C ARG A 114 9.41 -6.78 5.23
N ILE A 115 10.60 -7.05 4.71
CA ILE A 115 11.83 -6.30 5.01
C ILE A 115 11.66 -4.84 4.56
N CYS A 116 11.20 -4.62 3.32
CA CYS A 116 10.93 -3.29 2.79
C CYS A 116 9.90 -2.52 3.63
N LYS A 117 8.76 -3.15 4.01
CA LYS A 117 7.75 -2.52 4.89
C LYS A 117 8.32 -2.11 6.25
N ASN A 118 9.28 -2.87 6.79
CA ASN A 118 9.95 -2.50 8.04
C ASN A 118 10.91 -1.31 7.84
N ILE A 119 11.73 -1.30 6.78
CA ILE A 119 12.61 -0.18 6.44
C ILE A 119 11.79 1.11 6.30
N MET A 120 10.73 1.08 5.49
CA MET A 120 9.86 2.24 5.27
C MET A 120 9.24 2.75 6.58
N LYS A 121 8.79 1.85 7.46
CA LYS A 121 8.25 2.23 8.77
C LYS A 121 9.30 2.87 9.68
N ASP A 122 10.49 2.29 9.74
CA ASP A 122 11.58 2.83 10.55
C ASP A 122 11.94 4.25 10.05
N LYS A 123 12.07 4.44 8.73
CA LYS A 123 12.39 5.75 8.12
C LYS A 123 11.28 6.79 8.28
N VAL A 124 10.01 6.43 8.09
CA VAL A 124 8.93 7.42 8.24
C VAL A 124 8.79 7.88 9.69
N VAL A 125 9.20 7.06 10.66
CA VAL A 125 9.23 7.45 12.08
C VAL A 125 10.29 8.51 12.33
N ASP A 126 11.47 8.37 11.74
CA ASP A 126 12.53 9.37 11.84
C ASP A 126 12.09 10.68 11.18
N ILE A 127 11.53 10.61 9.97
CA ILE A 127 10.99 11.78 9.25
C ILE A 127 9.87 12.46 10.05
N ALA A 128 8.95 11.69 10.65
CA ALA A 128 7.88 12.25 11.48
C ALA A 128 8.46 13.02 12.68
N ARG A 129 9.48 12.50 13.34
CA ARG A 129 10.17 13.19 14.45
C ARG A 129 10.86 14.47 14.00
N GLU A 130 11.57 14.43 12.88
CA GLU A 130 12.23 15.62 12.30
C GLU A 130 11.23 16.75 11.99
N HIS A 131 10.02 16.39 11.56
CA HIS A 131 8.95 17.35 11.27
C HIS A 131 8.07 17.71 12.48
N ASN A 132 8.40 17.20 13.67
CA ASN A 132 7.59 17.33 14.90
C ASN A 132 6.13 16.87 14.67
N ALA A 133 5.95 15.79 13.93
CA ALA A 133 4.66 15.14 13.72
C ALA A 133 4.45 14.05 14.77
N ARG A 134 3.25 14.02 15.36
CA ARG A 134 2.86 13.01 16.35
C ARG A 134 2.16 11.80 15.74
N ILE A 135 1.81 11.89 14.45
CA ILE A 135 0.93 10.95 13.78
C ILE A 135 1.54 10.52 12.44
N ILE A 136 1.56 9.21 12.22
CA ILE A 136 1.86 8.61 10.92
C ILE A 136 0.61 8.00 10.34
N MET A 137 0.27 8.37 9.12
CA MET A 137 -0.86 7.82 8.40
C MET A 137 -0.44 6.77 7.37
N THR A 138 -1.15 5.64 7.32
CA THR A 138 -1.01 4.61 6.28
C THR A 138 -2.36 4.28 5.65
N GLY A 139 -2.35 3.81 4.40
CA GLY A 139 -3.55 3.33 3.71
C GLY A 139 -3.88 1.86 3.98
N ASP A 140 -3.61 1.36 5.20
CA ASP A 140 -3.94 -0.02 5.55
C ASP A 140 -5.49 -0.19 5.59
N THR A 141 -6.01 -1.28 5.02
CA THR A 141 -7.45 -1.60 4.98
C THR A 141 -7.78 -2.80 5.87
N ALA A 142 -9.05 -3.21 5.95
CA ALA A 142 -9.48 -4.34 6.77
C ALA A 142 -8.82 -5.69 6.39
N LEU A 143 -8.22 -5.79 5.20
CA LEU A 143 -7.50 -6.97 4.71
C LEU A 143 -6.04 -7.05 5.19
N GLU A 144 -5.53 -5.98 5.80
CA GLU A 144 -4.15 -5.94 6.28
C GLU A 144 -4.01 -6.67 7.63
N LYS A 145 -2.93 -7.45 7.74
CA LYS A 145 -2.63 -8.27 8.93
C LYS A 145 -2.51 -7.44 10.23
N ILE A 146 -2.30 -6.13 10.11
CA ILE A 146 -2.23 -5.20 11.25
C ILE A 146 -3.56 -5.09 12.02
N SER A 147 -4.68 -5.48 11.40
CA SER A 147 -5.99 -5.54 12.09
C SER A 147 -5.96 -6.37 13.37
N GLY A 148 -5.28 -7.53 13.36
CA GLY A 148 -5.18 -8.40 14.54
C GLY A 148 -4.50 -7.71 15.73
N PRO A 149 -3.25 -7.23 15.57
CA PRO A 149 -2.57 -6.47 16.62
C PRO A 149 -3.32 -5.23 17.12
N ILE A 150 -4.11 -4.56 16.26
CA ILE A 150 -4.97 -3.45 16.68
C ILE A 150 -6.09 -3.96 17.57
N MET A 151 -6.80 -5.02 17.18
CA MET A 151 -7.86 -5.62 18.01
C MET A 151 -7.33 -6.12 19.35
N ASP A 152 -6.13 -6.69 19.39
CA ASP A 152 -5.48 -7.11 20.63
C ASP A 152 -5.22 -5.92 21.56
N TYR A 153 -4.67 -4.81 21.02
CA TYR A 153 -4.50 -3.58 21.77
C TYR A 153 -5.82 -3.01 22.30
N LEU A 154 -6.88 -3.05 21.50
CA LEU A 154 -8.19 -2.55 21.92
C LEU A 154 -8.79 -3.39 23.04
N ARG A 155 -8.70 -4.73 22.95
CA ARG A 155 -9.10 -5.62 24.05
C ARG A 155 -8.31 -5.34 25.33
N GLU A 156 -7.01 -5.11 25.21
CA GLU A 156 -6.13 -4.79 26.35
C GLU A 156 -6.52 -3.44 26.99
N LYS A 157 -6.79 -2.40 26.19
CA LYS A 157 -7.10 -1.05 26.68
C LYS A 157 -8.55 -0.89 27.17
N TYR A 158 -9.51 -1.56 26.54
CA TYR A 158 -10.95 -1.32 26.73
C TYR A 158 -11.73 -2.54 27.23
N GLY A 159 -11.10 -3.70 27.43
CA GLY A 159 -11.75 -4.96 27.83
C GLY A 159 -12.43 -5.71 26.67
N GLU A 160 -12.72 -5.03 25.56
CA GLU A 160 -13.31 -5.61 24.35
C GLU A 160 -12.78 -4.93 23.08
N VAL A 161 -13.13 -5.47 21.90
CA VAL A 161 -12.77 -4.84 20.63
C VAL A 161 -13.70 -3.66 20.37
N ASN A 162 -13.30 -2.46 20.80
CA ASN A 162 -14.00 -1.23 20.46
C ASN A 162 -13.64 -0.79 19.03
N TYR A 163 -14.41 -1.26 18.04
CA TYR A 163 -14.17 -0.99 16.61
C TYR A 163 -14.05 0.51 16.28
N LYS A 164 -14.78 1.37 17.00
CA LYS A 164 -14.76 2.83 16.81
C LYS A 164 -13.39 3.46 17.10
N LYS A 165 -12.49 2.74 17.77
CA LYS A 165 -11.13 3.16 18.14
C LYS A 165 -10.05 2.58 17.23
N MET A 166 -10.39 1.89 16.14
CA MET A 166 -9.41 1.19 15.30
C MET A 166 -8.54 2.11 14.45
N GLU A 167 -9.08 3.24 14.00
CA GLU A 167 -8.39 4.11 13.03
C GLU A 167 -7.13 4.73 13.61
N LEU A 168 -7.14 5.15 14.87
CA LEU A 168 -6.05 5.91 15.50
C LEU A 168 -5.54 5.16 16.73
N THR A 169 -4.37 4.51 16.61
CA THR A 169 -3.81 3.67 17.67
C THR A 169 -2.29 3.79 17.76
N PRO A 170 -1.67 3.55 18.93
CA PRO A 170 -0.21 3.51 19.08
C PRO A 170 0.43 2.22 18.54
N VAL A 171 -0.27 1.48 17.67
CA VAL A 171 0.19 0.21 17.11
C VAL A 171 0.89 0.47 15.76
N PRO A 172 2.13 0.00 15.54
CA PRO A 172 2.95 -0.83 16.43
C PRO A 172 3.59 -0.09 17.63
N LYS A 173 3.42 -0.64 18.85
CA LYS A 173 3.88 -0.04 20.12
C LYS A 173 5.37 0.34 20.14
N LYS A 174 6.23 -0.41 19.42
CA LYS A 174 7.69 -0.20 19.39
C LYS A 174 8.12 1.20 18.93
N TYR A 175 7.28 1.89 18.15
CA TYR A 175 7.61 3.22 17.62
C TYR A 175 7.26 4.37 18.57
N LYS A 176 6.49 4.11 19.63
CA LYS A 176 6.03 5.11 20.61
C LYS A 176 5.38 6.33 19.93
N MET A 177 4.49 6.08 18.98
CA MET A 177 3.85 7.11 18.16
C MET A 177 2.48 6.63 17.70
N MET A 178 1.59 7.57 17.39
CA MET A 178 0.26 7.28 16.89
C MET A 178 0.29 6.94 15.41
N PHE A 179 -0.39 5.86 15.05
CA PHE A 179 -0.63 5.47 13.68
C PHE A 179 -2.10 5.63 13.34
N PHE A 180 -2.36 6.36 12.26
CA PHE A 180 -3.68 6.61 11.73
C PHE A 180 -3.92 5.80 10.45
N ARG A 181 -5.01 5.04 10.41
CA ARG A 181 -5.37 4.13 9.32
C ARG A 181 -6.83 4.35 8.96
N PRO A 182 -7.14 5.37 8.15
CA PRO A 182 -8.51 5.82 7.91
C PRO A 182 -9.42 4.75 7.30
N LEU A 183 -8.86 3.73 6.64
CA LEU A 183 -9.58 2.70 5.91
C LEU A 183 -9.57 1.33 6.62
N ILE A 184 -9.06 1.24 7.86
CA ILE A 184 -8.78 -0.05 8.52
C ILE A 184 -10.03 -0.89 8.80
N ARG A 185 -11.20 -0.26 8.91
CA ARG A 185 -12.49 -0.93 9.05
C ARG A 185 -13.18 -1.25 7.73
N LEU A 186 -12.70 -0.76 6.60
CA LEU A 186 -13.43 -0.85 5.35
C LEU A 186 -13.12 -2.13 4.57
N SER A 187 -14.17 -2.75 4.04
CA SER A 187 -14.07 -3.76 2.99
C SER A 187 -13.45 -3.17 1.72
N HIS A 188 -13.03 -4.04 0.80
CA HIS A 188 -12.53 -3.58 -0.49
C HIS A 188 -13.56 -2.81 -1.31
N ASP A 189 -14.80 -3.30 -1.35
CA ASP A 189 -15.86 -2.67 -2.13
C ASP A 189 -16.19 -1.29 -1.58
N ASP A 190 -16.14 -1.12 -0.26
CA ASP A 190 -16.36 0.18 0.37
C ASP A 190 -15.18 1.15 0.14
N VAL A 191 -13.95 0.65 0.06
CA VAL A 191 -12.80 1.46 -0.39
C VAL A 191 -12.96 1.88 -1.86
N LEU A 192 -13.50 1.01 -2.73
CA LEU A 192 -13.80 1.37 -4.12
C LEU A 192 -14.90 2.43 -4.21
N LYS A 193 -15.98 2.29 -3.42
CA LYS A 193 -17.02 3.32 -3.34
C LYS A 193 -16.45 4.66 -2.89
N LEU A 194 -15.56 4.68 -1.89
CA LEU A 194 -14.90 5.92 -1.45
C LEU A 194 -13.95 6.49 -2.50
N LYS A 195 -13.17 5.63 -3.17
CA LYS A 195 -12.34 6.03 -4.31
C LYS A 195 -13.18 6.77 -5.34
N ASP A 196 -14.33 6.21 -5.70
CA ASP A 196 -15.22 6.79 -6.72
C ASP A 196 -15.91 8.06 -6.21
N TYR A 197 -16.36 8.08 -4.95
CA TYR A 197 -16.90 9.28 -4.28
C TYR A 197 -15.92 10.46 -4.35
N TYR A 198 -14.63 10.22 -4.08
CA TYR A 198 -13.59 11.24 -4.17
C TYR A 198 -13.03 11.45 -5.58
N GLY A 199 -13.52 10.72 -6.59
CA GLY A 199 -13.01 10.78 -7.95
C GLY A 199 -11.50 10.49 -8.03
N ILE A 200 -11.01 9.53 -7.24
CA ILE A 200 -9.61 9.10 -7.25
C ILE A 200 -9.42 8.08 -8.37
N ASP A 201 -9.00 8.53 -9.55
CA ASP A 201 -8.53 7.63 -10.60
C ASP A 201 -7.02 7.42 -10.47
N ILE A 202 -6.56 6.17 -10.56
CA ILE A 202 -5.14 5.79 -10.42
C ILE A 202 -4.73 4.96 -11.63
N LYS A 203 -3.67 5.42 -12.31
CA LYS A 203 -3.09 4.69 -13.43
C LYS A 203 -2.48 3.37 -12.96
N LYS A 204 -2.71 2.32 -13.73
CA LYS A 204 -2.25 0.96 -13.41
C LYS A 204 -0.98 0.63 -14.16
N VAL A 205 -0.11 -0.13 -13.51
CA VAL A 205 1.12 -0.66 -14.10
C VAL A 205 0.78 -1.82 -15.05
N HIS A 206 -0.30 -2.56 -14.78
CA HIS A 206 -0.70 -3.81 -15.43
C HIS A 206 0.05 -5.06 -14.92
N GLU A 207 0.51 -4.99 -13.67
CA GLU A 207 0.98 -6.15 -12.93
C GLU A 207 -0.19 -7.12 -12.62
N VAL A 208 0.11 -8.41 -12.51
CA VAL A 208 -0.88 -9.38 -12.01
C VAL A 208 -1.19 -9.08 -10.55
N GLY A 209 -0.21 -8.73 -9.73
CA GLY A 209 -0.38 -8.56 -8.28
C GLY A 209 -0.34 -9.88 -7.53
N ASP A 210 0.02 -9.82 -6.25
CA ASP A 210 0.20 -11.00 -5.39
C ASP A 210 -1.11 -11.63 -4.87
N LYS A 211 -2.23 -10.90 -4.95
CA LYS A 211 -3.55 -11.33 -4.49
C LYS A 211 -4.59 -11.23 -5.60
N ILE A 212 -5.08 -12.37 -6.08
CA ILE A 212 -6.17 -12.44 -7.06
C ILE A 212 -7.43 -11.82 -6.46
N GLY A 213 -8.01 -10.82 -7.14
CA GLY A 213 -9.17 -10.05 -6.64
C GLY A 213 -8.81 -8.80 -5.82
N PHE A 214 -7.58 -8.70 -5.31
CA PHE A 214 -7.06 -7.55 -4.54
C PHE A 214 -5.68 -7.14 -5.05
N TRP A 215 -5.62 -6.77 -6.33
CA TRP A 215 -4.39 -6.52 -7.07
C TRP A 215 -3.55 -5.43 -6.39
N ARG A 216 -2.47 -5.83 -5.70
CA ARG A 216 -1.44 -4.91 -5.22
C ARG A 216 -0.37 -4.77 -6.28
N GLU A 217 -0.49 -3.69 -7.04
CA GLU A 217 0.53 -3.24 -7.97
C GLU A 217 1.49 -2.30 -7.21
N GLY A 218 2.74 -2.23 -7.63
CA GLY A 218 3.65 -1.20 -7.12
C GLY A 218 5.12 -1.58 -7.07
N CYS A 219 5.47 -2.86 -7.22
CA CYS A 219 6.88 -3.27 -7.21
C CYS A 219 7.09 -4.67 -7.79
N PRO A 220 8.02 -4.87 -8.75
CA PRO A 220 8.32 -6.17 -9.33
C PRO A 220 9.07 -7.11 -8.37
N MET A 221 9.68 -6.59 -7.30
CA MET A 221 10.39 -7.41 -6.31
C MET A 221 9.48 -8.44 -5.63
N GLN A 222 8.17 -8.21 -5.61
CA GLN A 222 7.18 -9.17 -5.07
C GLN A 222 7.11 -10.49 -5.86
N TYR A 223 7.65 -10.52 -7.08
CA TYR A 223 7.68 -11.71 -7.94
C TYR A 223 8.95 -12.54 -7.79
N CYS A 224 9.79 -12.25 -6.80
CA CYS A 224 10.83 -13.19 -6.38
C CYS A 224 10.16 -14.49 -5.89
N ASP A 225 10.61 -15.65 -6.36
CA ASP A 225 10.13 -16.94 -5.86
C ASP A 225 10.41 -17.09 -4.38
N GLU A 226 9.51 -17.77 -3.66
CA GLU A 226 9.46 -17.73 -2.20
C GLU A 226 10.75 -18.23 -1.54
N ASP A 227 11.39 -19.25 -2.15
CA ASP A 227 12.62 -19.89 -1.70
C ASP A 227 13.88 -19.39 -2.43
N ALA A 228 13.76 -18.45 -3.37
CA ALA A 228 14.92 -17.89 -4.05
C ALA A 228 15.79 -17.07 -3.08
N THR A 229 17.10 -17.19 -3.21
CA THR A 229 18.03 -16.29 -2.54
C THR A 229 18.06 -14.98 -3.28
N ILE A 230 17.79 -13.88 -2.58
CA ILE A 230 17.82 -12.54 -3.17
C ILE A 230 19.26 -12.12 -3.43
N THR A 231 19.55 -11.75 -4.68
CA THR A 231 20.78 -11.05 -5.09
C THR A 231 20.40 -9.77 -5.83
N GLU A 232 21.35 -8.84 -6.01
CA GLU A 232 21.07 -7.62 -6.78
C GLU A 232 20.79 -7.93 -8.25
N GLU A 233 21.50 -8.89 -8.84
CA GLU A 233 21.31 -9.34 -10.21
C GLU A 233 19.90 -9.90 -10.43
N LEU A 234 19.39 -10.67 -9.46
CA LEU A 234 18.02 -11.19 -9.49
C LEU A 234 16.98 -10.06 -9.47
N LEU A 235 17.19 -9.02 -8.65
CA LEU A 235 16.26 -7.89 -8.57
C LEU A 235 16.33 -7.01 -9.83
N ASP A 236 17.51 -6.81 -10.39
CA ASP A 236 17.72 -6.12 -11.66
C ASP A 236 17.02 -6.86 -12.81
N GLU A 237 17.20 -8.18 -12.91
CA GLU A 237 16.53 -9.02 -13.91
C GLU A 237 15.00 -9.02 -13.72
N LEU A 238 14.53 -9.14 -12.48
CA LEU A 238 13.10 -9.06 -12.15
C LEU A 238 12.50 -7.74 -12.62
N TYR A 239 13.16 -6.62 -12.35
CA TYR A 239 12.71 -5.29 -12.75
C TYR A 239 12.64 -5.17 -14.28
N GLU A 240 13.72 -5.50 -14.98
CA GLU A 240 13.81 -5.37 -16.44
C GLU A 240 12.78 -6.26 -17.17
N LEU A 241 12.63 -7.52 -16.75
CA LEU A 241 11.65 -8.41 -17.38
C LEU A 241 10.22 -7.98 -17.09
N ASN A 242 9.89 -7.65 -15.83
CA ASN A 242 8.54 -7.21 -15.52
C ASN A 242 8.22 -5.84 -16.16
N LYS A 243 9.20 -4.96 -16.35
CA LYS A 243 9.01 -3.69 -17.06
C LYS A 243 8.56 -3.92 -18.50
N LYS A 244 9.24 -4.84 -19.20
CA LYS A 244 8.89 -5.24 -20.57
C LYS A 244 7.51 -5.89 -20.63
N ILE A 245 7.26 -6.87 -19.77
CA ILE A 245 6.00 -7.64 -19.74
C ILE A 245 4.80 -6.75 -19.44
N THR A 246 4.92 -5.87 -18.44
CA THR A 246 3.83 -4.96 -18.07
C THR A 246 3.59 -3.90 -19.13
N GLY A 247 4.61 -3.48 -19.88
CA GLY A 247 4.47 -2.64 -21.07
C GLY A 247 3.59 -3.30 -22.13
N ILE A 248 3.94 -4.53 -22.53
CA ILE A 248 3.16 -5.31 -23.51
C ILE A 248 1.72 -5.56 -23.03
N ALA A 249 1.57 -5.94 -21.76
CA ALA A 249 0.25 -6.18 -21.17
C ALA A 249 -0.63 -4.93 -21.17
N ARG A 250 -0.04 -3.76 -20.94
CA ARG A 250 -0.73 -2.46 -21.00
C ARG A 250 -1.21 -2.14 -22.42
N GLU A 251 -0.38 -2.33 -23.43
CA GLU A 251 -0.73 -2.09 -24.84
C GLU A 251 -1.89 -2.96 -25.32
N HIS A 252 -1.99 -4.17 -24.78
CA HIS A 252 -3.04 -5.14 -25.16
C HIS A 252 -4.18 -5.27 -24.14
N GLY A 253 -4.22 -4.42 -23.10
CA GLY A 253 -5.34 -4.37 -22.16
C GLY A 253 -5.48 -5.57 -21.21
N PHE A 254 -4.39 -6.30 -20.92
CA PHE A 254 -4.37 -7.38 -19.93
C PHE A 254 -3.36 -7.11 -18.82
N ARG A 255 -3.19 -8.05 -17.88
CA ARG A 255 -2.18 -8.00 -16.81
C ARG A 255 -1.19 -9.12 -16.97
N ALA A 256 0.09 -8.83 -16.79
CA ALA A 256 1.12 -9.85 -16.78
C ALA A 256 2.28 -9.53 -15.86
N SER A 257 2.90 -10.58 -15.34
CA SER A 257 4.10 -10.53 -14.52
C SER A 257 4.89 -11.82 -14.68
N ILE A 258 6.18 -11.80 -14.36
CA ILE A 258 7.02 -12.99 -14.34
C ILE A 258 7.70 -13.14 -13.00
N ARG A 259 7.72 -14.38 -12.50
CA ARG A 259 8.50 -14.73 -11.32
C ARG A 259 9.87 -15.26 -11.69
N LEU A 260 10.86 -14.98 -10.85
CA LEU A 260 12.22 -15.50 -10.97
C LEU A 260 12.67 -16.19 -9.68
N PRO A 261 13.51 -17.23 -9.78
CA PRO A 261 14.16 -17.74 -11.00
C PRO A 261 13.34 -18.73 -11.82
N SER A 262 12.13 -19.14 -11.39
CA SER A 262 11.30 -20.14 -12.09
C SER A 262 10.87 -19.75 -13.51
N LYS A 263 10.98 -18.46 -13.87
CA LYS A 263 10.48 -17.88 -15.13
C LYS A 263 8.98 -18.12 -15.33
N ARG A 264 8.24 -18.28 -14.23
CA ARG A 264 6.80 -18.51 -14.26
C ARG A 264 6.08 -17.23 -14.70
N ILE A 265 5.51 -17.26 -15.90
CA ILE A 265 4.68 -16.18 -16.43
C ILE A 265 3.27 -16.27 -15.80
N MET A 266 2.78 -15.15 -15.31
CA MET A 266 1.45 -14.97 -14.74
C MET A 266 0.67 -14.02 -15.63
N ILE A 267 -0.59 -14.35 -15.95
CA ILE A 267 -1.46 -13.55 -16.83
C ILE A 267 -2.89 -13.51 -16.30
N VAL A 268 -3.53 -12.34 -16.39
CA VAL A 268 -4.94 -12.14 -16.08
C VAL A 268 -5.62 -11.27 -17.16
N PRO A 269 -6.74 -11.72 -17.76
CA PRO A 269 -7.35 -13.05 -17.61
C PRO A 269 -6.49 -14.16 -18.27
N LYS A 270 -6.63 -15.41 -17.82
CA LYS A 270 -5.86 -16.54 -18.34
C LYS A 270 -6.34 -16.94 -19.74
N LYS A 271 -5.76 -16.33 -20.78
CA LYS A 271 -6.01 -16.66 -22.19
C LYS A 271 -4.71 -17.10 -22.87
N LYS A 272 -4.79 -18.11 -23.75
CA LYS A 272 -3.64 -18.64 -24.49
C LYS A 272 -2.99 -17.56 -25.37
N GLU A 273 -3.81 -16.77 -26.07
CA GLU A 273 -3.39 -15.61 -26.87
C GLU A 273 -2.43 -14.68 -26.12
N TYR A 274 -2.76 -14.31 -24.87
CA TYR A 274 -1.91 -13.43 -24.06
C TYR A 274 -0.59 -14.08 -23.64
N VAL A 275 -0.58 -15.39 -23.42
CA VAL A 275 0.65 -16.15 -23.15
C VAL A 275 1.55 -16.12 -24.38
N ASP A 276 0.98 -16.33 -25.57
CA ASP A 276 1.71 -16.35 -26.82
C ASP A 276 2.28 -14.96 -27.15
N ILE A 277 1.53 -13.89 -26.92
CA ILE A 277 2.00 -12.49 -27.03
C ILE A 277 3.24 -12.27 -26.16
N ILE A 278 3.19 -12.63 -24.88
CA ILE A 278 4.33 -12.43 -23.98
C ILE A 278 5.53 -13.28 -24.39
N LYS A 279 5.34 -14.56 -24.73
CA LYS A 279 6.43 -15.45 -25.12
C LYS A 279 7.14 -15.00 -26.39
N ASN A 280 6.38 -14.59 -27.41
CA ASN A 280 6.93 -14.13 -28.69
C ASN A 280 7.77 -12.86 -28.51
N ASN A 281 7.34 -11.93 -27.64
CA ASN A 281 8.06 -10.68 -27.40
C ASN A 281 9.30 -10.84 -26.50
N LEU A 282 9.36 -11.88 -25.67
CA LEU A 282 10.49 -12.11 -24.75
C LEU A 282 11.56 -13.07 -25.30
N ASN A 283 11.39 -13.64 -26.50
CA ASN A 283 12.27 -14.67 -27.06
C ASN A 283 12.51 -15.86 -26.10
N ILE A 284 11.55 -16.16 -25.21
CA ILE A 284 11.66 -17.29 -24.29
C ILE A 284 11.27 -18.56 -25.06
N LYS A 285 12.28 -19.40 -25.38
CA LYS A 285 12.06 -20.69 -26.05
C LYS A 285 11.12 -21.58 -25.24
N SER A 286 10.21 -22.26 -25.93
CA SER A 286 9.21 -23.15 -25.34
C SER A 286 9.87 -24.33 -24.62
N ASN A 287 9.71 -24.40 -23.30
CA ASN A 287 9.65 -25.68 -22.61
C ASN A 287 8.25 -25.78 -22.01
N LEU A 288 7.33 -26.40 -22.77
CA LEU A 288 6.13 -27.03 -22.25
C LEU A 288 6.44 -28.52 -22.13
#